data_AF-A0A928G0M5-F1
#
_entry.id   AF-A0A928G0M5-F1
#
_cell.length_a   1.000
_cell.length_b   1.000
_cell.length_c   1.000
_cell.angle_alpha   90.00
_cell.angle_beta   90.00
_cell.angle_gamma   90.00
#
_symmetry.space_group_name_H-M   'P 1'
#
loop_
_entity.id
_entity.type
_entity.pdbx_description
1 polymer ?
#
loop_
_entity_poly.entity_id
_entity_poly.type
_entity_poly.pdbx_seq_one_letter_code
_entity_poly.pdbx_strand_id
1 'polypeptide(L)' 'MENKELTYSEAIREIEQIISRLRNEQTEVDTLAAELKRASELIERCKAQLLDVEASVKEHAEENEE' A
#
# COMPACT_ATOMS: atom_id res chain seq x y z
N MET A 1 5.59 -21.74 -8.53
CA MET A 1 5.29 -21.00 -7.29
C MET A 1 4.46 -19.81 -7.74
N GLU A 2 3.20 -19.76 -7.33
CA GLU A 2 2.27 -18.71 -7.72
C GLU A 2 2.77 -17.38 -7.15
N ASN A 3 3.08 -16.41 -8.02
CA ASN A 3 3.47 -15.07 -7.63
C ASN A 3 2.20 -14.37 -7.13
N LYS A 4 1.85 -14.61 -5.86
CA LYS A 4 0.70 -13.98 -5.23
C LYS A 4 1.01 -12.50 -5.10
N GLU A 5 0.42 -11.72 -5.99
CA GLU A 5 0.33 -10.27 -5.85
C GLU A 5 -0.19 -9.93 -4.45
N LEU A 6 0.58 -9.13 -3.72
CA LEU A 6 0.25 -8.70 -2.36
C LEU A 6 -1.09 -7.98 -2.39
N THR A 7 -2.07 -8.41 -1.59
CA THR A 7 -3.39 -7.78 -1.54
C THR A 7 -3.33 -6.41 -0.85
N TYR A 8 -4.34 -5.56 -1.06
CA TYR A 8 -4.43 -4.25 -0.38
C TYR A 8 -4.38 -4.41 1.15
N SER A 9 -5.12 -5.37 1.70
CA SER A 9 -5.14 -5.62 3.16
C SER A 9 -3.78 -6.09 3.70
N GLU A 10 -3.04 -6.89 2.93
CA GLU A 10 -1.69 -7.29 3.30
C GLU A 10 -0.71 -6.12 3.24
N ALA A 11 -0.83 -5.24 2.23
CA ALA A 11 -0.04 -4.02 2.12
C ALA A 11 -0.24 -3.09 3.33
N ILE A 12 -1.48 -2.89 3.76
CA ILE A 12 -1.80 -2.08 4.94
C ILE A 12 -1.20 -2.69 6.21
N ARG A 13 -1.35 -4.01 6.41
CA ARG A 13 -0.74 -4.70 7.57
C ARG A 13 0.78 -4.56 7.58
N GLU A 14 1.42 -4.67 6.42
CA GLU A 14 2.87 -4.50 6.30
C GLU A 14 3.27 -3.05 6.67
N ILE A 15 2.54 -2.04 6.20
CA ILE A 15 2.76 -0.64 6.58
C ILE A 15 2.63 -0.44 8.10
N GLU A 16 1.60 -0.99 8.74
CA GLU A 16 1.43 -0.90 10.19
C GLU A 16 2.59 -1.53 10.96
N GLN A 17 3.08 -2.69 10.49
CA GLN A 17 4.25 -3.34 11.06
C GLN A 17 5.52 -2.50 10.90
N ILE A 18 5.72 -1.90 9.72
CA ILE A 18 6.83 -0.98 9.48
C ILE A 18 6.78 0.19 10.45
N ILE A 19 5.62 0.83 10.61
CA ILE A 19 5.44 1.95 11.56
C ILE A 19 5.75 1.50 12.99
N SER A 20 5.34 0.30 13.39
CA SER A 20 5.66 -0.24 14.71
C SER A 20 7.16 -0.46 14.90
N ARG A 21 7.89 -0.90 13.86
CA ARG A 21 9.35 -1.05 13.90
C ARG A 21 10.05 0.31 13.97
N LEU A 22 9.62 1.28 13.15
CA LEU A 22 10.17 2.64 13.14
C LEU A 22 10.04 3.35 14.49
N ARG A 23 8.98 3.05 15.26
CA ARG A 23 8.77 3.59 16.61
C ARG A 23 9.63 2.91 17.68
N ASN A 24 10.28 1.79 17.35
CA ASN A 24 11.13 1.08 18.29
C ASN A 24 12.53 1.71 18.28
N GLU A 25 12.92 2.28 19.41
CA GLU A 25 14.12 3.13 19.58
C GLU A 25 15.46 2.38 19.42
N GLN A 26 15.43 1.06 19.22
CA GLN A 26 16.62 0.20 19.09
C GLN A 26 16.98 -0.15 17.64
N THR A 27 16.47 0.61 16.67
CA THR A 27 16.66 0.30 15.24
C THR A 27 17.84 1.10 14.65
N GLU A 28 18.77 0.43 13.97
CA GLU A 28 19.89 1.07 13.27
C GLU A 28 19.39 1.99 12.13
N VAL A 29 20.10 3.10 11.88
CA VAL A 29 19.69 4.15 10.92
C VAL A 29 19.53 3.61 9.49
N ASP A 30 20.40 2.70 9.05
CA ASP A 30 20.29 2.09 7.72
C ASP A 30 19.03 1.22 7.59
N THR A 31 18.63 0.56 8.68
CA THR A 31 17.38 -0.21 8.74
C THR A 31 16.17 0.72 8.69
N LEU A 32 16.22 1.87 9.39
CA LEU A 32 15.15 2.88 9.32
C LEU A 32 14.93 3.41 7.89
N ALA A 33 16.01 3.66 7.15
CA ALA A 33 15.92 4.15 5.76
C ALA A 33 15.30 3.10 4.82
N ALA A 34 15.67 1.82 4.97
CA ALA A 34 15.11 0.73 4.19
C ALA A 34 13.62 0.51 4.48
N GLU A 35 13.25 0.51 5.75
CA GLU A 35 11.85 0.38 6.23
C GLU A 35 10.98 1.53 5.73
N LEU A 36 11.47 2.77 5.81
CA LEU A 36 10.77 3.94 5.29
C LEU A 36 10.54 3.83 3.78
N LYS A 37 11.57 3.44 3.01
CA LYS A 37 11.45 3.25 1.57
C LYS A 37 10.38 2.21 1.22
N ARG A 38 10.38 1.08 1.93
CA ARG A 38 9.39 0.02 1.75
C ARG A 38 7.97 0.51 2.04
N ALA A 39 7.77 1.26 3.12
CA ALA A 39 6.46 1.84 3.43
C ALA A 39 6.00 2.81 2.32
N SER A 40 6.89 3.65 1.80
CA SER A 40 6.57 4.55 0.68
C SER A 40 6.14 3.79 -0.57
N GLU A 41 6.85 2.72 -0.95
CA GLU A 41 6.48 1.88 -2.09
C GLU A 41 5.09 1.25 -1.93
N LEU A 42 4.77 0.74 -0.73
CA LEU A 42 3.47 0.16 -0.43
C LEU A 42 2.36 1.20 -0.49
N ILE A 43 2.59 2.41 0.04
CA ILE A 43 1.63 3.51 0.01
C ILE A 43 1.31 3.91 -1.43
N GLU A 44 2.33 4.06 -2.29
CA GLU A 44 2.11 4.42 -3.70
C GLU A 44 1.33 3.33 -4.44
N ARG A 45 1.63 2.06 -4.17
CA ARG A 45 0.85 0.95 -4.74
C ARG A 45 -0.61 0.96 -4.27
N CYS A 46 -0.86 1.20 -2.99
CA CYS A 46 -2.22 1.31 -2.44
C CYS A 46 -2.99 2.47 -3.08
N LYS A 47 -2.35 3.63 -3.29
CA LYS A 47 -2.98 4.77 -3.96
C LYS A 47 -3.35 4.44 -5.40
N ALA A 48 -2.46 3.80 -6.15
CA ALA A 48 -2.74 3.38 -7.52
C ALA A 48 -3.95 2.44 -7.58
N GLN A 49 -4.01 1.45 -6.69
CA GLN A 49 -5.17 0.55 -6.60
C GLN A 49 -6.48 1.29 -6.29
N LEU A 50 -6.46 2.29 -5.41
CA LEU A 50 -7.66 3.08 -5.10
C LEU A 50 -8.11 3.92 -6.29
N LEU A 51 -7.18 4.53 -7.02
CA LEU A 51 -7.48 5.31 -8.22
C LEU A 51 -8.08 4.43 -9.34
N ASP A 52 -7.56 3.22 -9.51
CA ASP A 52 -8.10 2.26 -10.48
C ASP A 52 -9.54 1.85 -10.12
N VAL A 53 -9.79 1.60 -8.82
CA VAL A 53 -11.14 1.29 -8.33
C VAL A 53 -12.08 2.49 -8.51
N GLU A 54 -11.64 3.70 -8.19
CA GLU A 54 -12.42 4.92 -8.38
C GLU A 54 -12.79 5.14 -9.85
N ALA A 55 -11.84 4.96 -10.77
CA ALA A 55 -12.08 5.05 -12.21
C ALA A 55 -13.12 4.02 -12.68
N SER A 56 -13.01 2.77 -12.22
CA SER A 56 -13.97 1.72 -12.57
C SER A 56 -15.38 2.01 -12.02
N VAL A 57 -15.48 2.49 -10.78
CA VAL A 57 -16.77 2.89 -10.19
C VAL A 57 -17.39 4.04 -10.99
N LYS A 58 -16.59 5.03 -11.40
CA LYS A 58 -17.06 6.17 -12.18
C LYS A 58 -17.56 5.74 -13.56
N GLU A 59 -16.81 4.88 -14.26
CA GLU A 59 -17.22 4.31 -15.55
C GLU A 59 -18.59 3.62 -15.44
N HIS A 60 -18.77 2.76 -14.43
CA HIS A 60 -20.03 2.03 -14.24
C HIS A 60 -21.18 2.93 -13.76
N ALA A 61 -20.89 4.03 -13.07
CA ALA A 61 -21.90 4.99 -12.65
C ALA A 61 -22.42 5.83 -13.84
N GLU A 62 -21.54 6.25 -14.74
CA GLU A 62 -21.89 7.01 -15.95
C GLU A 62 -22.68 6.12 -16.94
N GLU A 63 -22.38 4.83 -17.05
CA GLU A 63 -23.12 3.86 -17.89
C GLU A 63 -24.57 3.62 -17.44
N ASN A 64 -24.93 3.91 -16.18
CA ASN A 64 -26.29 3.70 -15.66
C ASN A 64 -27.20 4.94 -15.75
N GLU A 65 -26.67 6.08 -16.21
CA GLU A 65 -27.42 7.32 -16.41
C GLU A 65 -27.88 7.53 -17.88
N GLU A 66 -27.47 6.66 -18.81
CA GLU A 66 -27.99 6.55 -20.20
C GLU A 66 -29.10 5.51 -20.35
#